data_AF-A0A6C0E1J3-F1
#
_entry.id   AF-A0A6C0E1J3-F1
#
_cell.length_a   1.000
_cell.length_b   1.000
_cell.length_c   1.000
_cell.angle_alpha   90.00
_cell.angle_beta   90.00
_cell.angle_gamma   90.00
#
_symmetry.space_group_name_H-M   'P 1'
#
loop_
_entity.id
_entity.type
_entity.pdbx_description
1 polymer ?
#
loop_
_entity_poly.entity_id
_entity_poly.type
_entity_poly.pdbx_seq_one_letter_code
_entity_poly.pdbx_strand_id
1 'polypeptide(L)'
;MKTKIYKTDKIILRKKKLLDNLSENKLEYIKNGVCDSYIKFGVPELEIVVENINTSTNMKINRLVELIEKLKEQGKKYNENVSYYQKYIRNGGDINYMIREGLKEEYYLNDETYNFYLNAYKDENIAEKYANKNTELKIKLF
;
A
#
# COMPACT_ATOMS: atom_id res chain seq x y z
N MET A 1 16.33 -22.83 42.15
CA MET A 1 15.36 -23.54 41.29
C MET A 1 15.46 -22.98 39.87
N LYS A 2 15.88 -23.78 38.88
CA LYS A 2 15.82 -23.37 37.47
C LYS A 2 14.44 -23.73 36.92
N THR A 3 13.56 -22.75 36.77
CA THR A 3 12.23 -22.92 36.20
C THR A 3 12.36 -23.41 34.76
N LYS A 4 11.89 -24.63 34.46
CA LYS A 4 11.79 -25.14 33.09
C LYS A 4 10.73 -24.28 32.36
N ILE A 5 11.20 -23.27 31.63
CA ILE A 5 10.34 -22.44 30.78
C ILE A 5 9.85 -23.31 29.62
N TYR A 6 8.54 -23.56 29.55
CA TYR A 6 7.94 -24.35 28.48
C TYR A 6 8.01 -23.58 27.14
N LYS A 7 7.94 -24.29 26.02
CA LYS A 7 8.01 -23.69 24.66
C LYS A 7 6.99 -22.55 24.49
N THR A 8 5.82 -22.68 25.09
CA THR A 8 4.74 -21.67 25.11
C THR A 8 5.14 -20.41 25.89
N ASP A 9 5.79 -20.55 27.04
CA ASP A 9 6.23 -19.41 27.86
C ASP A 9 7.32 -18.58 27.15
N LYS A 10 8.22 -19.24 26.40
CA LYS A 10 9.23 -18.54 25.58
C LYS A 10 8.58 -17.72 24.47
N ILE A 11 7.55 -18.24 23.82
CA ILE A 11 6.80 -17.53 22.77
C ILE A 11 6.08 -16.32 23.35
N ILE A 12 5.42 -16.48 24.50
CA ILE A 12 4.73 -15.37 25.20
C ILE A 12 5.73 -14.28 25.60
N LEU A 13 6.88 -14.67 26.17
CA LEU A 13 7.93 -13.71 26.56
C LEU A 13 8.47 -12.94 25.35
N ARG A 14 8.75 -13.62 24.23
CA ARG A 14 9.20 -12.98 22.99
C ARG A 14 8.14 -12.03 22.44
N LYS A 15 6.87 -12.45 22.40
CA LYS A 15 5.76 -11.61 21.97
C LYS A 15 5.67 -10.33 22.81
N LYS A 16 5.75 -10.45 24.14
CA LYS A 16 5.77 -9.29 25.05
C LYS A 16 6.93 -8.35 24.73
N LYS A 17 8.17 -8.87 24.73
CA LYS A 17 9.38 -8.07 24.45
C LYS A 17 9.31 -7.34 23.12
N LEU A 18 8.82 -8.01 22.07
CA LEU A 18 8.65 -7.42 20.76
C LEU A 18 7.63 -6.27 20.80
N LEU A 19 6.45 -6.49 21.36
CA LEU A 19 5.40 -5.47 21.40
C LEU A 19 5.83 -4.25 22.23
N ASP A 20 6.50 -4.46 23.36
CA ASP A 20 7.05 -3.37 24.19
C ASP A 20 8.04 -2.53 23.36
N ASN A 21 9.01 -3.18 22.67
CA ASN A 21 10.00 -2.49 21.84
C ASN A 21 9.37 -1.77 20.63
N LEU A 22 8.40 -2.39 19.96
CA LEU A 22 7.70 -1.77 18.84
C LEU A 22 6.94 -0.51 19.31
N SER A 23 6.27 -0.58 20.47
CA SER A 23 5.54 0.55 21.04
C SER A 23 6.49 1.70 21.42
N GLU A 24 7.59 1.41 22.09
CA GLU A 24 8.60 2.41 22.50
C GLU A 24 9.19 3.14 21.29
N ASN A 25 9.40 2.41 20.18
CA ASN A 25 9.98 2.96 18.95
C ASN A 25 8.91 3.46 17.95
N LYS A 26 7.62 3.43 18.30
CA LYS A 26 6.50 3.79 17.40
C LYS A 26 6.51 3.02 16.07
N LEU A 27 6.86 1.74 16.13
CA LEU A 27 6.94 0.84 14.99
C LEU A 27 5.73 -0.07 14.90
N GLU A 28 5.42 -0.48 13.67
CA GLU A 28 4.31 -1.39 13.40
C GLU A 28 4.75 -2.85 13.41
N TYR A 29 3.84 -3.71 13.86
CA TYR A 29 4.01 -5.15 13.78
C TYR A 29 3.85 -5.66 12.33
N ILE A 30 4.85 -6.42 11.85
CA ILE A 30 4.82 -7.01 10.50
C ILE A 30 4.44 -8.49 10.59
N LYS A 31 3.16 -8.80 10.31
CA LYS A 31 2.65 -10.16 10.22
C LYS A 31 3.33 -10.95 9.10
N ASN A 32 3.53 -12.25 9.30
CA ASN A 32 4.18 -13.16 8.35
C ASN A 32 5.60 -12.71 7.94
N GLY A 33 6.27 -11.91 8.76
CA GLY A 33 7.60 -11.37 8.50
C GLY A 33 8.59 -11.61 9.65
N VAL A 34 9.56 -10.71 9.78
CA VAL A 34 10.62 -10.76 10.81
C VAL A 34 10.07 -10.84 12.24
N CYS A 35 8.93 -10.20 12.51
CA CYS A 35 8.25 -10.28 13.81
C CYS A 35 7.78 -11.70 14.13
N ASP A 36 7.12 -12.37 13.19
CA ASP A 36 6.59 -13.73 13.37
C ASP A 36 7.73 -14.73 13.55
N SER A 37 8.80 -14.58 12.78
CA SER A 37 10.00 -15.43 12.89
C SER A 37 10.66 -15.31 14.26
N TYR A 38 10.80 -14.08 14.78
CA TYR A 38 11.29 -13.86 16.13
C TYR A 38 10.38 -14.47 17.19
N ILE A 39 9.06 -14.29 17.09
CA ILE A 39 8.13 -14.87 18.06
C ILE A 39 8.24 -16.40 18.08
N LYS A 40 8.20 -17.05 16.92
CA LYS A 40 8.16 -18.53 16.79
C LYS A 40 9.51 -19.17 17.13
N PHE A 41 10.59 -18.61 16.60
CA PHE A 41 11.91 -19.25 16.60
C PHE A 41 12.93 -18.50 17.46
N GLY A 42 12.73 -17.20 17.67
CA GLY A 42 13.71 -16.32 18.33
C GLY A 42 14.81 -15.86 17.39
N VAL A 43 14.58 -15.98 16.08
CA VAL A 43 15.52 -15.55 15.03
C VAL A 43 14.77 -14.75 13.96
N PRO A 44 15.33 -13.63 13.46
CA PRO A 44 16.55 -12.98 13.95
C PRO A 44 16.35 -12.40 15.37
N GLU A 45 17.43 -11.96 16.03
CA GLU A 45 17.39 -11.36 17.37
C GLU A 45 16.50 -10.10 17.40
N LEU A 46 16.03 -9.70 18.59
CA LEU A 46 15.04 -8.64 18.73
C LEU A 46 15.54 -7.31 18.17
N GLU A 47 16.80 -6.99 18.44
CA GLU A 47 17.49 -5.78 18.01
C GLU A 47 17.51 -5.72 16.47
N ILE A 48 17.80 -6.84 15.81
CA ILE A 48 17.79 -6.97 14.34
C ILE A 48 16.36 -6.85 13.79
N VAL A 49 15.35 -7.39 14.47
CA VAL A 49 13.95 -7.20 14.07
C VAL A 49 13.58 -5.71 14.09
N VAL A 50 13.90 -5.01 15.19
CA VAL A 50 13.61 -3.58 15.36
C VAL A 50 14.36 -2.75 14.31
N GLU A 51 15.64 -3.00 14.11
CA GLU A 51 16.46 -2.32 13.09
C GLU A 51 15.91 -2.51 11.67
N ASN A 52 15.51 -3.74 11.31
CA ASN A 52 14.91 -4.03 10.00
C ASN A 52 13.62 -3.24 9.77
N ILE A 53 12.75 -3.17 10.79
CA ILE A 53 11.49 -2.43 10.69
C ILE A 53 11.76 -0.94 10.60
N ASN A 54 12.64 -0.40 11.45
CA ASN A 54 13.08 1.00 11.40
C ASN A 54 13.61 1.38 10.02
N THR A 55 14.50 0.56 9.47
CA THR A 55 15.10 0.77 8.15
C THR A 55 14.02 0.80 7.06
N SER A 56 13.08 -0.16 7.08
CA SER A 56 11.97 -0.19 6.13
C SER A 56 11.07 1.05 6.25
N THR A 57 10.75 1.47 7.47
CA THR A 57 9.95 2.67 7.74
C THR A 57 10.65 3.93 7.22
N ASN A 58 11.94 4.10 7.50
CA ASN A 58 12.71 5.24 7.02
C ASN A 58 12.78 5.28 5.48
N MET A 59 12.96 4.13 4.83
CA MET A 59 12.91 4.05 3.37
C MET A 59 11.56 4.51 2.80
N LYS A 60 10.44 4.11 3.42
CA LYS A 60 9.10 4.56 3.00
C LYS A 60 8.91 6.05 3.20
N ILE A 61 9.37 6.61 4.33
CA ILE A 61 9.31 8.06 4.61
C ILE A 61 10.11 8.83 3.56
N ASN A 62 11.34 8.42 3.28
CA ASN A 62 12.19 9.09 2.30
C ASN A 62 11.55 9.09 0.91
N ARG A 63 10.97 7.97 0.49
CA ARG A 63 10.23 7.87 -0.79
C ARG A 63 8.99 8.77 -0.79
N LEU A 64 8.25 8.83 0.31
CA LEU A 64 7.09 9.73 0.42
C LEU A 64 7.52 11.19 0.25
N VAL A 65 8.61 11.60 0.91
CA VAL A 65 9.17 12.96 0.78
C VAL A 65 9.58 13.24 -0.66
N GLU A 66 10.35 12.34 -1.28
CA GLU A 66 10.79 12.46 -2.67
C GLU A 66 9.60 12.59 -3.64
N LEU A 67 8.56 11.78 -3.44
CA LEU A 67 7.34 11.83 -4.24
C LEU A 67 6.60 13.16 -4.07
N ILE A 68 6.45 13.65 -2.84
CA ILE A 68 5.80 14.94 -2.55
C ILE A 68 6.55 16.09 -3.22
N GLU A 69 7.88 16.09 -3.14
CA GLU A 69 8.73 17.10 -3.77
C GLU A 69 8.57 17.08 -5.29
N LYS A 70 8.61 15.90 -5.93
CA LYS A 70 8.42 15.75 -7.38
C LYS A 70 7.03 16.13 -7.86
N LEU A 71 5.98 15.82 -7.11
CA LEU A 71 4.62 16.27 -7.44
C LEU A 71 4.52 17.80 -7.31
N LYS A 72 5.14 18.39 -6.28
CA LYS A 72 5.15 19.84 -6.07
C LYS A 72 5.89 20.57 -7.20
N GLU A 73 7.01 20.04 -7.69
CA GLU A 73 7.71 20.56 -8.89
C GLU A 73 6.78 20.65 -10.12
N GLN A 74 5.78 19.76 -10.21
CA GLN A 74 4.78 19.72 -11.30
C GLN A 74 3.48 20.46 -10.96
N GLY A 75 3.43 21.19 -9.85
CA GLY A 75 2.21 21.89 -9.39
C GLY A 75 1.09 20.96 -8.92
N LYS A 76 1.43 19.71 -8.55
CA LYS A 76 0.49 18.68 -8.08
C LYS A 76 0.62 18.48 -6.57
N LYS A 77 -0.45 17.96 -5.95
CA LYS A 77 -0.48 17.57 -4.53
C LYS A 77 -0.48 16.06 -4.42
N TYR A 78 0.11 15.53 -3.36
CA TYR A 78 0.02 14.11 -3.06
C TYR A 78 -1.41 13.73 -2.68
N ASN A 79 -1.88 12.61 -3.22
CA ASN A 79 -3.18 12.03 -2.96
C ASN A 79 -3.01 10.58 -2.51
N GLU A 80 -3.39 10.30 -1.26
CA GLU A 80 -3.20 8.99 -0.64
C GLU A 80 -4.04 7.88 -1.27
N ASN A 81 -5.12 8.22 -1.99
CA ASN A 81 -6.00 7.25 -2.64
C ASN A 81 -5.44 6.70 -3.96
N VAL A 82 -4.37 7.30 -4.49
CA VAL A 82 -3.75 6.89 -5.75
C VAL A 82 -2.84 5.68 -5.50
N SER A 83 -3.24 4.51 -6.03
CA SER A 83 -2.53 3.25 -5.80
C SER A 83 -1.10 3.25 -6.36
N TYR A 84 -0.80 3.96 -7.45
CA TYR A 84 0.57 4.09 -7.96
C TYR A 84 1.51 4.82 -6.98
N TYR A 85 1.02 5.85 -6.29
CA TYR A 85 1.78 6.54 -5.26
C TYR A 85 2.05 5.61 -4.07
N GLN A 86 1.03 4.85 -3.63
CA GLN A 86 1.19 3.85 -2.58
C GLN A 86 2.18 2.73 -2.95
N LYS A 87 2.16 2.28 -4.20
CA LYS A 87 3.11 1.27 -4.71
C LYS A 87 4.53 1.78 -4.67
N TYR A 88 4.77 3.02 -5.08
CA TYR A 88 6.10 3.63 -5.02
C TYR A 88 6.60 3.76 -3.58
N ILE A 89 5.79 4.26 -2.66
CA ILE A 89 6.18 4.38 -1.23
C ILE A 89 6.56 3.00 -0.68
N ARG A 90 5.74 1.98 -0.96
CA ARG A 90 5.95 0.61 -0.46
C ARG A 90 7.19 -0.07 -1.04
N ASN A 91 7.37 0.00 -2.36
CA ASN A 91 8.30 -0.87 -3.09
C ASN A 91 9.46 -0.12 -3.76
N GLY A 92 9.37 1.21 -3.88
CA GLY A 92 10.25 2.00 -4.73
C GLY A 92 9.92 1.83 -6.22
N GLY A 93 10.92 2.06 -7.07
CA GLY A 93 10.81 1.98 -8.54
C GLY A 93 11.14 3.31 -9.21
N ASP A 94 10.86 3.42 -10.50
CA ASP A 94 11.00 4.66 -11.26
C ASP A 94 9.92 5.65 -10.83
N ILE A 95 10.34 6.71 -10.13
CA ILE A 95 9.45 7.76 -9.63
C ILE A 95 8.70 8.47 -10.76
N ASN A 96 9.32 8.68 -11.93
CA ASN A 96 8.67 9.38 -13.04
C ASN A 96 7.56 8.52 -13.66
N TYR A 97 7.79 7.19 -13.77
CA TYR A 97 6.76 6.25 -14.16
C TYR A 97 5.58 6.28 -13.18
N MET A 98 5.87 6.19 -11.88
CA MET A 98 4.83 6.15 -10.83
C MET A 98 4.01 7.44 -10.77
N ILE A 99 4.66 8.60 -10.94
CA ILE A 99 3.96 9.89 -11.03
C ILE A 99 3.05 9.93 -12.25
N ARG A 100 3.55 9.57 -13.44
CA ARG A 100 2.77 9.60 -14.68
C ARG A 100 1.53 8.71 -14.60
N GLU A 101 1.68 7.47 -14.15
CA GLU A 101 0.53 6.56 -14.04
C GLU A 101 -0.40 6.95 -12.89
N GLY A 102 0.14 7.47 -11.78
CA GLY A 102 -0.68 7.96 -10.67
C GLY A 102 -1.51 9.19 -11.04
N LEU A 103 -1.00 10.10 -11.87
CA LEU A 103 -1.79 11.24 -12.36
C LEU A 103 -2.93 10.80 -13.28
N LYS A 104 -2.75 9.74 -14.07
CA LYS A 104 -3.85 9.14 -14.85
C LYS A 104 -4.89 8.50 -13.94
N GLU A 105 -4.45 7.73 -12.94
CA GLU A 105 -5.34 7.13 -11.95
C GLU A 105 -6.14 8.21 -11.20
N GLU A 106 -5.49 9.28 -10.75
CA GLU A 106 -6.14 10.40 -10.08
C GLU A 106 -7.18 11.10 -10.97
N TYR A 107 -6.89 11.25 -12.27
CA TYR A 107 -7.87 11.76 -13.23
C TYR A 107 -9.12 10.88 -13.25
N TYR A 108 -8.96 9.55 -13.36
CA TYR A 108 -10.08 8.61 -13.37
C TYR A 108 -10.83 8.52 -12.03
N LEU A 109 -10.15 8.68 -10.89
CA LEU A 109 -10.81 8.70 -9.59
C LEU A 109 -11.74 9.91 -9.43
N ASN A 110 -11.38 11.05 -10.04
CA ASN A 110 -12.14 12.30 -9.94
C ASN A 110 -13.10 12.53 -11.12
N ASP A 111 -13.03 11.72 -12.18
CA ASP A 111 -13.94 11.82 -13.32
C ASP A 111 -15.28 11.13 -13.00
N GLU A 112 -16.31 11.95 -12.74
CA GLU A 112 -17.69 11.50 -12.52
C GLU A 112 -18.21 10.65 -13.69
N THR A 113 -17.77 10.93 -14.91
CA THR A 113 -18.14 10.19 -16.11
C THR A 113 -17.50 8.81 -16.12
N TYR A 114 -16.23 8.70 -15.74
CA TYR A 114 -15.55 7.42 -15.62
C TYR A 114 -16.18 6.56 -14.53
N ASN A 115 -16.44 7.14 -13.35
CA ASN A 115 -17.13 6.46 -12.26
C ASN A 115 -18.55 6.03 -12.67
N PHE A 116 -19.27 6.87 -13.42
CA PHE A 116 -20.56 6.53 -14.02
C PHE A 116 -20.43 5.33 -14.97
N TYR A 117 -19.47 5.33 -15.91
CA TYR A 117 -19.27 4.21 -16.83
C TYR A 117 -18.86 2.94 -16.08
N LEU A 118 -17.96 3.02 -15.10
CA LEU A 118 -17.54 1.86 -14.32
C LEU A 118 -18.71 1.21 -13.56
N ASN A 119 -19.66 2.03 -13.08
CA ASN A 119 -20.89 1.54 -12.45
C ASN A 119 -21.90 1.03 -13.48
N ALA A 120 -22.02 1.69 -14.62
CA ALA A 120 -22.88 1.26 -15.72
C ALA A 120 -22.45 -0.10 -16.29
N TYR A 121 -21.16 -0.42 -16.34
CA TYR A 121 -20.64 -1.72 -16.79
C TYR A 121 -20.78 -2.85 -15.76
N LYS A 122 -21.12 -2.54 -14.50
CA LYS A 122 -21.47 -3.56 -13.50
C LYS A 122 -22.93 -4.01 -13.61
N ASP A 123 -23.76 -3.23 -14.29
CA ASP A 123 -25.15 -3.57 -14.59
C ASP A 123 -25.25 -3.94 -16.07
N GLU A 124 -25.39 -5.24 -16.33
CA GLU A 124 -25.39 -5.82 -17.68
C GLU A 124 -26.46 -5.17 -18.60
N ASN A 125 -27.61 -4.78 -18.05
CA ASN A 125 -28.69 -4.13 -18.81
C ASN A 125 -28.33 -2.69 -19.20
N ILE A 126 -27.62 -1.96 -18.34
CA ILE A 126 -27.18 -0.59 -18.62
C ILE A 126 -26.04 -0.63 -19.65
N ALA A 127 -25.08 -1.54 -19.49
CA ALA A 127 -23.99 -1.76 -20.43
C ALA A 127 -24.50 -2.05 -21.85
N GLU A 128 -25.47 -2.97 -21.99
CA GLU A 128 -26.07 -3.33 -23.28
C GLU A 128 -26.79 -2.14 -23.95
N LYS A 129 -27.51 -1.32 -23.16
CA LYS A 129 -28.21 -0.13 -23.66
C LYS A 129 -27.25 0.93 -24.22
N TYR A 130 -26.08 1.11 -23.62
CA TYR A 130 -25.06 2.05 -24.10
C TYR A 130 -24.29 1.53 -25.32
N ALA A 131 -24.01 0.23 -25.39
CA ALA A 131 -23.43 -0.39 -26.57
C ALA A 131 -24.32 -0.19 -27.81
N ASN A 132 -25.63 -0.43 -27.67
CA ASN A 132 -26.59 -0.32 -28.77
C ASN A 132 -26.85 1.12 -29.24
N LYS A 133 -26.77 2.12 -28.34
CA LYS A 133 -26.90 3.54 -28.70
C LYS A 133 -25.78 4.05 -29.61
N ASN A 134 -24.55 3.55 -29.45
CA ASN A 134 -23.42 3.89 -30.32
C ASN A 134 -23.48 3.17 -31.68
N THR A 135 -24.18 2.04 -31.77
CA THR A 135 -24.39 1.31 -33.02
C THR A 135 -25.39 2.05 -33.94
N GLU A 136 -26.46 2.62 -33.38
CA GLU A 136 -27.46 3.38 -34.15
C GLU A 136 -26.90 4.68 -34.76
N LEU A 137 -25.96 5.35 -34.07
CA LEU A 137 -25.26 6.53 -34.60
C LEU A 137 -24.36 6.20 -35.81
N LYS A 138 -23.80 4.99 -35.86
CA LYS A 138 -23.01 4.53 -37.02
C LYS A 138 -23.87 4.12 -38.21
N ILE A 139 -25.08 3.60 -37.97
CA ILE A 139 -25.98 3.16 -39.05
C ILE A 139 -26.62 4.36 -39.78
N LYS A 140 -26.77 5.52 -39.12
CA LYS A 140 -27.29 6.75 -39.75
C LYS A 140 -26.28 7.54 -40.58
N LEU A 141 -25.02 7.12 -40.63
CA LEU A 141 -23.93 7.79 -41.37
C LEU A 141 -23.50 7.02 -42.64
N PHE A 142 -24.28 6.02 -43.06
CA PHE A 142 -24.19 5.33 -44.34
C PHE A 142 -25.55 5.38 -45.05
#